data_AF-A0A316S4U8-F1
#
_entry.id   AF-A0A316S4U8-F1
#
_cell.length_a   1.000
_cell.length_b   1.000
_cell.length_c   1.000
_cell.angle_alpha   90.00
_cell.angle_beta   90.00
_cell.angle_gamma   90.00
#
_symmetry.space_group_name_H-M   'P 1'
#
loop_
_entity.id
_entity.type
_entity.pdbx_description
1 polymer ?
#
loop_
_entity_poly.entity_id
_entity_poly.type
_entity_poly.pdbx_seq_one_letter_code
_entity_poly.pdbx_strand_id
1 'polypeptide(L)'
;MANRFVLNTVSYHGKGAIKEIPGEITRRGYKKVFVCSDPDLVKFGVTSKVTDELDAAGIAWSLYSEIKPNPTIKNVQDGVEAFKAAEADCIVTIGGGSSMDTAKAIGI
;
A
#
# COMPACT_ATOMS: atom_id res chain seq x y z
N MET A 1 -35.11 4.23 -13.55
CA MET A 1 -33.72 4.03 -14.04
C MET A 1 -32.82 3.88 -12.82
N ALA A 2 -31.89 2.92 -12.79
CA ALA A 2 -31.04 2.67 -11.63
C ALA A 2 -29.74 3.49 -11.68
N ASN A 3 -29.30 4.03 -10.54
CA ASN A 3 -28.01 4.72 -10.38
C ASN A 3 -27.05 3.84 -9.58
N ARG A 4 -25.76 3.82 -9.96
CA ARG A 4 -24.73 3.00 -9.31
C ARG A 4 -23.69 3.88 -8.60
N PHE A 5 -23.36 3.50 -7.36
CA PHE A 5 -22.25 4.06 -6.59
C PHE A 5 -21.24 2.95 -6.29
N VAL A 6 -19.94 3.24 -6.44
CA VAL A 6 -18.84 2.33 -6.08
C VAL A 6 -18.00 3.03 -5.02
N LEU A 7 -17.86 2.40 -3.86
CA LEU A 7 -17.17 2.93 -2.70
C LEU A 7 -16.35 1.81 -2.06
N ASN A 8 -15.49 2.17 -1.12
CA ASN A 8 -14.75 1.20 -0.32
C ASN A 8 -15.72 0.41 0.58
N THR A 9 -15.50 -0.90 0.70
CA THR A 9 -16.27 -1.76 1.63
C THR A 9 -16.01 -1.41 3.09
N VAL A 10 -14.78 -1.01 3.41
CA VAL A 10 -14.34 -0.60 4.76
C VAL A 10 -13.49 0.67 4.64
N SER A 11 -13.70 1.64 5.53
CA SER A 11 -12.87 2.85 5.61
C SER A 11 -12.79 3.31 7.06
N TYR A 12 -11.55 3.51 7.53
CA TYR A 12 -11.26 4.02 8.87
C TYR A 12 -10.87 5.49 8.78
N HIS A 13 -11.43 6.32 9.65
CA HIS A 13 -11.21 7.77 9.65
C HIS A 13 -10.84 8.27 11.04
N GLY A 14 -9.98 9.28 11.11
CA GLY A 14 -9.55 9.93 12.36
C GLY A 14 -8.10 9.68 12.73
N LYS A 15 -7.61 10.44 13.72
CA LYS A 15 -6.25 10.31 14.22
C LYS A 15 -6.04 8.91 14.81
N GLY A 16 -5.00 8.22 14.35
CA GLY A 16 -4.67 6.86 14.80
C GLY A 16 -5.28 5.73 13.98
N ALA A 17 -6.04 6.02 12.92
CA ALA A 17 -6.65 5.00 12.06
C ALA A 17 -5.65 4.00 11.44
N ILE A 18 -4.38 4.38 11.30
CA ILE A 18 -3.32 3.48 10.81
C ILE A 18 -3.12 2.23 11.67
N LYS A 19 -3.51 2.27 12.96
CA LYS A 19 -3.43 1.13 13.89
C LYS A 19 -4.36 -0.01 13.53
N GLU A 20 -5.35 0.23 12.68
CA GLU A 20 -6.28 -0.80 12.20
C GLU A 20 -5.70 -1.63 11.05
N ILE A 21 -4.61 -1.16 10.41
CA ILE A 21 -4.00 -1.83 9.24
C ILE A 21 -3.59 -3.27 9.56
N PRO A 22 -2.84 -3.58 10.63
CA PRO A 22 -2.49 -4.97 10.95
C PRO A 22 -3.72 -5.86 11.13
N GLY A 23 -4.74 -5.35 11.83
CA GLY A 23 -5.98 -6.09 12.07
C GLY A 23 -6.75 -6.42 10.78
N GLU A 24 -6.76 -5.54 9.79
CA GLU A 24 -7.36 -5.82 8.47
C GLU A 24 -6.58 -6.88 7.69
N ILE A 25 -5.25 -6.81 7.71
CA ILE A 25 -4.39 -7.78 7.02
C ILE A 25 -4.60 -9.18 7.62
N THR A 26 -4.54 -9.29 8.95
CA THR A 26 -4.74 -10.57 9.65
C THR A 26 -6.13 -11.15 9.43
N ARG A 27 -7.19 -10.33 9.55
CA ARG A 27 -8.58 -10.79 9.36
C ARG A 27 -8.85 -11.34 7.96
N ARG A 28 -8.13 -10.83 6.94
CA ARG A 28 -8.23 -11.28 5.54
C ARG A 28 -7.32 -12.45 5.21
N GLY A 29 -6.45 -12.84 6.13
CA GLY A 29 -5.57 -14.00 5.99
C GLY A 29 -4.28 -13.77 5.20
N TYR A 30 -3.97 -12.51 4.85
CA TYR A 30 -2.74 -12.14 4.14
C TYR A 30 -1.50 -12.37 5.02
N LYS A 31 -0.37 -12.68 4.39
CA LYS A 31 0.87 -13.12 5.03
C LYS A 31 2.03 -12.17 4.80
N LYS A 32 2.10 -11.52 3.63
CA LYS A 32 3.20 -10.63 3.31
C LYS A 32 2.71 -9.42 2.51
N VAL A 33 3.02 -8.25 3.05
CA VAL A 33 2.59 -6.97 2.49
C VAL A 33 3.63 -6.44 1.50
N PHE A 34 3.17 -5.99 0.35
CA PHE A 34 3.94 -5.13 -0.53
C PHE A 34 3.58 -3.67 -0.24
N VAL A 35 4.51 -2.96 0.40
CA VAL A 35 4.34 -1.55 0.76
C VAL A 35 4.77 -0.70 -0.43
N CYS A 36 3.85 0.12 -0.94
CA CYS A 36 4.12 1.10 -1.99
C CYS A 36 4.17 2.50 -1.39
N SER A 37 5.22 3.28 -1.71
CA SER A 37 5.37 4.66 -1.25
C SER A 37 6.16 5.49 -2.27
N ASP A 38 6.18 6.81 -2.10
CA ASP A 38 7.16 7.67 -2.78
C ASP A 38 8.43 7.87 -1.91
N PRO A 39 9.56 8.32 -2.51
CA PRO A 39 10.83 8.50 -1.80
C PRO A 39 10.79 9.55 -0.69
N ASP A 40 9.96 10.60 -0.84
CA ASP A 40 9.89 11.69 0.13
C ASP A 40 9.20 11.22 1.41
N LEU A 41 8.12 10.44 1.31
CA LEU A 41 7.44 9.86 2.48
C LEU A 41 8.32 8.87 3.24
N VAL A 42 9.19 8.15 2.53
CA VAL A 42 10.21 7.30 3.17
C VAL A 42 11.23 8.19 3.89
N LYS A 43 11.78 9.19 3.19
CA LYS A 43 12.78 10.13 3.73
C LYS A 43 12.29 10.87 4.98
N PHE A 44 11.02 11.26 5.02
CA PHE A 44 10.43 12.02 6.12
C PHE A 44 9.77 11.14 7.21
N GLY A 45 9.93 9.81 7.15
CA GLY A 45 9.43 8.90 8.18
C GLY A 45 7.90 8.84 8.27
N VAL A 46 7.20 9.10 7.17
CA VAL A 46 5.74 8.88 7.09
C VAL A 46 5.48 7.40 6.81
N THR A 47 6.25 6.80 5.91
CA THR A 47 6.17 5.36 5.59
C THR A 47 6.44 4.51 6.82
N SER A 48 7.40 4.91 7.67
CA SER A 48 7.76 4.15 8.87
C SER A 48 6.60 4.04 9.85
N LYS A 49 5.73 5.05 9.95
CA LYS A 49 4.55 4.99 10.83
C LYS A 49 3.61 3.83 10.54
N VAL A 50 3.63 3.29 9.31
CA VAL A 50 2.83 2.11 8.94
C VAL A 50 3.67 0.85 9.05
N THR A 51 4.93 0.85 8.59
CA THR A 51 5.77 -0.36 8.69
C THR A 51 6.09 -0.73 10.12
N ASP A 52 6.22 0.25 11.03
CA ASP A 52 6.41 0.01 12.46
C ASP A 52 5.20 -0.73 13.07
N GLU A 53 3.98 -0.43 12.61
CA GLU A 53 2.76 -1.14 13.03
C GLU A 53 2.71 -2.57 12.46
N LEU A 54 3.25 -2.78 11.24
CA LEU A 54 3.40 -4.13 10.66
C LEU A 54 4.45 -4.95 11.42
N ASP A 55 5.60 -4.35 11.74
CA ASP A 55 6.69 -4.97 12.50
C ASP A 55 6.22 -5.35 13.91
N ALA A 56 5.54 -4.43 14.60
CA ALA A 56 4.96 -4.68 15.92
C ALA A 56 3.93 -5.84 15.91
N ALA A 57 3.23 -6.03 14.79
CA ALA A 57 2.29 -7.14 14.60
C ALA A 57 2.93 -8.41 14.04
N GLY A 58 4.23 -8.42 13.75
CA GLY A 58 4.94 -9.56 13.15
C GLY A 58 4.51 -9.88 11.72
N ILE A 59 3.99 -8.88 10.99
CA ILE A 59 3.55 -9.04 9.60
C ILE A 59 4.74 -8.77 8.68
N ALA A 60 5.11 -9.77 7.86
CA ALA A 60 6.18 -9.61 6.90
C ALA A 60 5.82 -8.56 5.85
N TRP A 61 6.79 -7.75 5.45
CA TRP A 61 6.59 -6.77 4.39
C TRP A 61 7.83 -6.55 3.54
N SER A 62 7.64 -5.90 2.40
CA SER A 62 8.68 -5.42 1.49
C SER A 62 8.29 -4.03 1.00
N LEU A 63 9.24 -3.20 0.60
CA LEU A 63 8.98 -1.82 0.18
C LEU A 63 9.39 -1.60 -1.28
N TYR A 64 8.48 -0.98 -2.03
CA TYR A 64 8.73 -0.33 -3.30
C TYR A 64 8.51 1.17 -3.16
N SER A 65 9.59 1.95 -3.25
CA SER A 65 9.58 3.40 -3.00
C SER A 65 9.91 4.25 -4.22
N GLU A 66 10.12 3.66 -5.40
CA GLU A 66 10.58 4.38 -6.60
C GLU A 66 9.46 5.10 -7.36
N ILE A 67 8.37 5.43 -6.66
CA ILE A 67 7.19 6.09 -7.24
C ILE A 67 7.47 7.59 -7.38
N LYS A 68 7.34 8.09 -8.61
CA LYS A 68 7.52 9.51 -8.95
C LYS A 68 6.16 10.19 -9.14
N PRO A 69 6.07 11.53 -8.97
CA PRO A 69 4.92 12.29 -9.43
C PRO A 69 4.62 12.01 -10.91
N ASN A 70 3.35 11.86 -11.26
CA ASN A 70 2.89 11.45 -12.60
C ASN A 70 3.56 10.13 -13.06
N PRO A 71 3.20 9.00 -12.42
CA PRO A 71 3.92 7.74 -12.59
C PRO A 71 3.88 7.25 -14.04
N THR A 72 5.01 6.71 -14.49
CA THR A 72 5.16 6.20 -15.86
C THR A 72 4.77 4.73 -15.96
N ILE A 73 4.55 4.23 -17.19
CA ILE A 73 4.36 2.80 -17.45
C ILE A 73 5.53 1.99 -16.89
N LYS A 74 6.76 2.50 -17.04
CA LYS A 74 7.95 1.82 -16.50
C LYS A 74 7.88 1.70 -14.98
N ASN A 75 7.43 2.74 -14.26
CA ASN A 75 7.25 2.64 -12.81
C ASN A 75 6.29 1.52 -12.42
N VAL A 76 5.18 1.37 -13.14
CA VAL A 76 4.23 0.28 -12.90
C VAL A 76 4.87 -1.08 -13.19
N GLN A 77 5.57 -1.23 -14.31
CA GLN A 77 6.23 -2.48 -14.68
C GLN A 77 7.30 -2.90 -13.66
N ASP A 78 8.16 -1.96 -13.25
CA ASP A 78 9.17 -2.19 -12.21
C ASP A 78 8.50 -2.60 -10.89
N GLY A 79 7.38 -1.96 -10.54
CA GLY A 79 6.57 -2.30 -9.37
C GLY A 79 5.93 -3.69 -9.44
N VAL A 80 5.45 -4.12 -10.62
CA VAL A 80 4.91 -5.47 -10.85
C VAL A 80 6.00 -6.54 -10.69
N GLU A 81 7.20 -6.28 -11.21
CA GLU A 81 8.34 -7.18 -11.05
C GLU A 81 8.75 -7.27 -9.57
N ALA A 82 8.82 -6.13 -8.89
CA ALA A 82 9.13 -6.07 -7.46
C ALA A 82 8.05 -6.78 -6.60
N PHE A 83 6.77 -6.62 -6.93
CA PHE A 83 5.67 -7.32 -6.24
C PHE A 83 5.78 -8.84 -6.37
N LYS A 84 6.06 -9.33 -7.59
CA LYS A 84 6.25 -10.77 -7.85
C LYS A 84 7.47 -11.32 -7.12
N ALA A 85 8.61 -10.61 -7.19
CA ALA A 85 9.84 -11.01 -6.51
C ALA A 85 9.70 -10.97 -4.98
N ALA A 86 8.85 -10.08 -4.46
CA ALA A 86 8.55 -10.02 -3.04
C ALA A 86 7.72 -11.20 -2.54
N GLU A 87 7.05 -11.97 -3.42
CA GLU A 87 6.10 -13.02 -3.02
C GLU A 87 5.06 -12.51 -2.01
N ALA A 88 4.65 -11.25 -2.19
CA ALA A 88 3.62 -10.62 -1.38
C ALA A 88 2.22 -11.02 -1.86
N ASP A 89 1.26 -11.02 -0.95
CA ASP A 89 -0.12 -11.42 -1.23
C ASP A 89 -1.15 -10.29 -1.02
N CYS A 90 -0.68 -9.11 -0.60
CA CYS A 90 -1.48 -7.89 -0.56
C CYS A 90 -0.61 -6.64 -0.76
N ILE A 91 -1.26 -5.51 -1.07
CA ILE A 91 -0.61 -4.21 -1.25
C ILE A 91 -1.11 -3.24 -0.18
N VAL A 92 -0.19 -2.54 0.48
CA VAL A 92 -0.49 -1.37 1.33
C VAL A 92 0.19 -0.16 0.73
N THR A 93 -0.57 0.88 0.43
CA THR A 93 -0.01 2.09 -0.20
C THR A 93 -0.05 3.27 0.73
N ILE A 94 1.07 3.99 0.81
CA ILE A 94 1.25 5.16 1.65
C ILE A 94 1.60 6.32 0.73
N GLY A 95 0.71 7.32 0.70
CA GLY A 95 0.94 8.55 -0.05
C GLY A 95 -0.29 9.07 -0.77
N GLY A 96 -0.04 9.99 -1.71
CA GLY A 96 -1.08 10.67 -2.48
C GLY A 96 -1.54 9.90 -3.72
N GLY A 97 -2.14 10.63 -4.67
CA GLY A 97 -2.69 10.08 -5.91
C GLY A 97 -1.69 9.25 -6.72
N SER A 98 -0.45 9.74 -6.92
CA SER A 98 0.56 9.02 -7.71
C SER A 98 0.92 7.65 -7.13
N SER A 99 1.10 7.56 -5.81
CA SER A 99 1.36 6.28 -5.11
C SER A 99 0.16 5.35 -5.21
N MET A 100 -1.05 5.86 -4.94
CA MET A 100 -2.29 5.08 -5.03
C MET A 100 -2.56 4.56 -6.45
N ASP A 101 -2.35 5.36 -7.48
CA ASP A 101 -2.63 4.97 -8.86
C ASP A 101 -1.59 3.95 -9.36
N THR A 102 -0.33 4.11 -8.97
CA THR A 102 0.73 3.13 -9.25
C THR A 102 0.43 1.80 -8.60
N ALA A 103 0.06 1.80 -7.32
CA ALA A 103 -0.28 0.58 -6.57
C ALA A 103 -1.51 -0.13 -7.13
N LYS A 104 -2.56 0.62 -7.53
CA LYS A 104 -3.71 0.04 -8.23
C LYS A 104 -3.28 -0.61 -9.53
N ALA A 105 -2.42 0.04 -10.31
CA ALA A 105 -1.95 -0.50 -11.59
C ALA A 105 -1.06 -1.75 -11.42
N ILE A 106 -0.28 -1.84 -10.33
CA ILE A 106 0.49 -3.04 -9.98
C ILE A 106 -0.43 -4.21 -9.60
N GLY A 107 -1.54 -3.93 -8.92
CA GLY A 107 -2.51 -4.93 -8.45
C GLY A 107 -3.53 -5.40 -9.48
N ILE A 108 -3.50 -4.87 -10.71
CA ILE A 108 -4.31 -5.31 -11.86
C ILE A 108 -3.57 -6.44 -12.59
#